data_AF-A0A5C3N7Z5-F1
#
_entry.id   AF-A0A5C3N7Z5-F1
#
_cell.length_a   1.000
_cell.length_b   1.000
_cell.length_c   1.000
_cell.angle_alpha   90.00
_cell.angle_beta   90.00
_cell.angle_gamma   90.00
#
_symmetry.space_group_name_H-M   'P 1'
#
loop_
_entity.id
_entity.type
_entity.pdbx_description
1 polymer ?
#
loop_
_entity_poly.entity_id
_entity_poly.type
_entity_poly.pdbx_seq_one_letter_code
_entity_poly.pdbx_strand_id
1 'polypeptide(L)'
;KGRKPRADCDIAPSPYCPHVAAVDRLRAWTSPHSICLDSRLCLELLLGTANAVQHLLFTALEPSTLTTYGAGLLRFHQFCDGEGIPESSRMPASRYLLAGFVAHHAGAVSGGTLSGWLTGLHAWHDVNDAPWHGDSRFVSLVRTSASKRAPLSCHRAQRAPVTID
;
A
#
# COMPACT_ATOMS: atom_id res chain seq x y z
N LYS A 1 10.81 7.35 -21.66
CA LYS A 1 11.26 8.51 -20.86
C LYS A 1 10.23 8.75 -19.75
N GLY A 2 10.58 8.44 -18.51
CA GLY A 2 9.66 8.53 -17.36
C GLY A 2 9.38 9.98 -16.98
N ARG A 3 8.15 10.26 -16.56
CA ARG A 3 7.73 11.56 -16.03
C ARG A 3 8.49 11.82 -14.72
N LYS A 4 9.09 13.01 -14.58
CA LYS A 4 9.77 13.41 -13.34
C LYS A 4 8.79 13.29 -12.16
N PRO A 5 9.18 12.65 -11.05
CA PRO A 5 8.32 12.54 -9.88
C PRO A 5 7.91 13.94 -9.40
N ARG A 6 6.69 14.05 -8.86
CA ARG A 6 6.27 15.25 -8.16
C ARG A 6 7.14 15.39 -6.90
N ALA A 7 7.40 16.62 -6.45
CA ALA A 7 8.30 16.88 -5.32
C ALA A 7 7.84 16.22 -3.99
N ASP A 8 6.59 15.77 -3.90
CA ASP A 8 6.00 15.07 -2.77
C ASP A 8 6.05 13.54 -2.89
N CYS A 9 6.77 13.00 -3.88
CA CYS A 9 6.82 11.57 -4.22
C CYS A 9 8.20 10.92 -4.05
N ASP A 10 8.99 11.43 -3.10
CA ASP A 10 10.32 10.89 -2.77
C ASP A 10 10.29 10.07 -1.47
N ILE A 11 11.13 9.05 -1.40
CA ILE A 11 11.39 8.19 -0.22
C ILE A 11 12.89 8.18 0.05
N ALA A 12 13.28 7.79 1.27
CA ALA A 12 14.69 7.58 1.59
C ALA A 12 15.30 6.54 0.62
N PRO A 13 16.56 6.74 0.17
CA PRO A 13 17.22 5.77 -0.69
C PRO A 13 17.24 4.39 -0.06
N SER A 14 16.68 3.40 -0.76
CA SER A 14 16.55 2.04 -0.28
C SER A 14 16.83 1.05 -1.40
N PRO A 15 17.59 -0.04 -1.14
CA PRO A 15 17.75 -1.12 -2.11
C PRO A 15 16.45 -1.89 -2.35
N TYR A 16 15.48 -1.78 -1.46
CA TYR A 16 14.20 -2.46 -1.53
C TYR A 16 13.14 -1.68 -2.30
N CYS A 17 13.28 -0.35 -2.41
CA CYS A 17 12.29 0.51 -3.06
C CYS A 17 12.93 1.36 -4.16
N PRO A 18 13.32 0.74 -5.31
CA PRO A 18 13.90 1.48 -6.42
C PRO A 18 12.92 2.51 -6.98
N HIS A 19 13.47 3.58 -7.56
CA HIS A 19 12.67 4.64 -8.16
C HIS A 19 12.01 4.17 -9.46
N VAL A 20 10.72 3.85 -9.40
CA VAL A 20 9.91 3.37 -10.52
C VAL A 20 8.55 4.08 -10.61
N ALA A 21 7.86 3.94 -11.74
CA ALA A 21 6.51 4.49 -11.91
C ALA A 21 5.53 3.82 -10.94
N ALA A 22 4.45 4.53 -10.58
CA ALA A 22 3.49 4.04 -9.58
C ALA A 22 2.92 2.65 -9.92
N VAL A 23 2.63 2.39 -11.19
CA VAL A 23 2.14 1.10 -11.69
C VAL A 23 3.10 -0.06 -11.44
N ASP A 24 4.41 0.22 -11.40
CA ASP A 24 5.45 -0.80 -11.26
C ASP A 24 5.83 -1.08 -9.81
N ARG A 25 5.51 -0.16 -8.88
CA ARG A 25 5.99 -0.22 -7.48
C ARG A 25 5.62 -1.52 -6.79
N LEU A 26 4.39 -1.99 -6.96
CA LEU A 26 3.93 -3.20 -6.30
C LEU A 26 4.81 -4.42 -6.62
N ARG A 27 5.31 -4.49 -7.86
CA ARG A 27 6.17 -5.57 -8.35
C ARG A 27 7.66 -5.31 -8.10
N ALA A 28 8.10 -4.07 -8.25
CA ALA A 28 9.51 -3.70 -8.16
C ALA A 28 9.98 -3.47 -6.72
N TRP A 29 9.06 -3.16 -5.79
CA TRP A 29 9.41 -2.93 -4.38
C TRP A 29 9.35 -4.23 -3.61
N THR A 30 10.42 -4.49 -2.88
CA THR A 30 10.64 -5.69 -2.09
C THR A 30 10.69 -5.35 -0.61
N SER A 31 10.87 -6.37 0.23
CA SER A 31 11.19 -6.24 1.64
C SER A 31 12.07 -7.41 2.06
N PRO A 32 12.71 -7.35 3.24
CA PRO A 32 13.38 -8.54 3.79
C PRO A 32 12.46 -9.76 3.88
N HIS A 33 11.15 -9.55 4.09
CA HIS A 33 10.15 -10.62 4.11
C HIS A 33 9.94 -11.24 2.72
N SER A 34 9.79 -10.42 1.68
CA SER A 34 9.60 -10.92 0.31
C SER A 34 10.83 -11.68 -0.18
N ILE A 35 12.04 -11.19 0.13
CA ILE A 35 13.29 -11.89 -0.22
C ILE A 35 13.37 -13.26 0.47
N CYS A 36 12.92 -13.36 1.71
CA CYS A 36 12.84 -14.63 2.43
C CYS A 36 11.81 -15.56 1.79
N LEU A 37 10.63 -15.05 1.38
CA LEU A 37 9.65 -15.81 0.63
C LEU A 37 10.24 -16.36 -0.68
N ASP A 38 10.87 -15.51 -1.49
CA ASP A 38 11.47 -15.90 -2.77
C ASP A 38 12.51 -17.00 -2.58
N SER A 39 13.32 -16.89 -1.53
CA SER A 39 14.32 -17.89 -1.16
C SER A 39 13.66 -19.23 -0.80
N ARG A 40 12.57 -19.21 -0.01
CA ARG A 40 11.82 -20.43 0.35
C ARG A 40 11.18 -21.08 -0.88
N LEU A 41 10.56 -20.30 -1.76
CA LEU A 41 9.98 -20.81 -3.01
C LEU A 41 11.04 -21.51 -3.88
N CYS A 42 12.24 -20.93 -3.98
CA CYS A 42 13.33 -21.53 -4.74
C CYS A 42 13.94 -22.78 -4.09
N LEU A 43 13.73 -22.99 -2.78
CA LEU A 43 14.16 -24.21 -2.09
C LEU A 43 13.14 -25.35 -2.27
N GLU A 44 11.85 -25.03 -2.35
CA GLU A 44 10.78 -26.03 -2.47
C GLU A 44 10.42 -26.39 -3.92
N LEU A 45 10.67 -25.48 -4.87
CA LEU A 45 10.26 -25.61 -6.26
C LEU A 45 11.45 -25.43 -7.21
N LEU A 46 11.35 -26.00 -8.41
CA LEU A 46 12.26 -25.67 -9.50
C LEU A 46 12.16 -24.17 -9.81
N LEU A 47 13.29 -23.54 -10.16
CA LEU A 47 13.37 -22.10 -10.44
C LEU A 47 12.31 -21.60 -11.44
N GLY A 48 12.06 -22.37 -12.50
CA GLY A 48 11.03 -22.03 -13.49
C GLY A 48 9.62 -22.02 -12.89
N THR A 49 9.32 -22.96 -11.99
CA THR A 49 8.03 -23.06 -11.29
C THR A 49 7.89 -21.95 -10.25
N ALA A 50 8.93 -21.65 -9.46
CA ALA A 50 8.93 -20.54 -8.51
C ALA A 50 8.66 -19.19 -9.20
N ASN A 51 9.35 -18.94 -10.32
CA ASN A 51 9.12 -17.74 -11.14
C ASN A 51 7.69 -17.68 -11.71
N ALA A 52 7.13 -18.82 -12.12
CA ALA A 52 5.75 -18.89 -12.62
C ALA A 52 4.74 -18.58 -11.51
N VAL A 53 4.95 -19.10 -10.30
CA VAL A 53 4.10 -18.80 -9.13
C VAL A 53 4.13 -17.30 -8.83
N GLN A 54 5.31 -16.70 -8.69
CA GLN A 54 5.45 -15.26 -8.47
C GLN A 54 4.75 -14.45 -9.57
N HIS A 55 4.96 -14.82 -10.84
CA HIS A 55 4.31 -14.15 -11.96
C HIS A 55 2.78 -14.22 -11.86
N LEU A 56 2.23 -15.40 -11.55
CA LEU A 56 0.79 -15.60 -11.42
C LEU A 56 0.19 -14.78 -10.27
N LEU A 57 0.88 -14.68 -9.13
CA LEU A 57 0.47 -13.84 -8.00
C LEU A 57 0.30 -12.37 -8.42
N PHE A 58 1.26 -11.82 -9.17
CA PHE A 58 1.16 -10.44 -9.66
C PHE A 58 0.09 -10.26 -10.74
N THR A 59 -0.11 -11.25 -11.62
CA THR A 59 -1.17 -11.16 -12.65
C THR A 59 -2.59 -11.32 -12.11
N ALA A 60 -2.74 -11.88 -10.92
CA ALA A 60 -4.04 -11.96 -10.25
C ALA A 60 -4.59 -10.57 -9.87
N LEU A 61 -3.74 -9.54 -9.84
CA LEU A 61 -4.11 -8.18 -9.52
C LEU A 61 -4.51 -7.39 -10.77
N GLU A 62 -5.62 -6.66 -10.67
CA GLU A 62 -6.17 -5.92 -11.82
C GLU A 62 -5.28 -4.72 -12.21
N PRO A 63 -4.86 -4.57 -13.48
CA PRO A 63 -3.96 -3.50 -13.92
C PRO A 63 -4.47 -2.08 -13.62
N SER A 64 -5.79 -1.89 -13.66
CA SER A 64 -6.45 -0.60 -13.39
C SER A 64 -6.23 -0.10 -11.96
N THR A 65 -5.88 -1.00 -11.03
CA THR A 65 -5.70 -0.71 -9.60
C THR A 65 -4.25 -0.48 -9.20
N LEU A 66 -3.28 -0.91 -10.03
CA LEU A 66 -1.84 -0.88 -9.71
C LEU A 66 -1.31 0.54 -9.44
N THR A 67 -1.83 1.56 -10.14
CA THR A 67 -1.42 2.95 -9.89
C THR A 67 -1.88 3.42 -8.51
N THR A 68 -3.10 3.07 -8.10
CA THR A 68 -3.63 3.39 -6.77
C THR A 68 -2.88 2.61 -5.69
N TYR A 69 -2.56 1.34 -5.96
CA TYR A 69 -1.80 0.52 -5.02
C TYR A 69 -0.39 1.07 -4.82
N GLY A 70 0.33 1.35 -5.91
CA GLY A 70 1.66 1.97 -5.83
C GLY A 70 1.66 3.36 -5.21
N ALA A 71 0.54 4.10 -5.24
CA ALA A 71 0.41 5.34 -4.47
C ALA A 71 0.29 5.06 -2.97
N GLY A 72 -0.47 4.03 -2.57
CA GLY A 72 -0.58 3.57 -1.19
C GLY A 72 0.75 3.12 -0.59
N LEU A 73 1.50 2.28 -1.33
CA LEU A 73 2.86 1.88 -0.93
C LEU A 73 3.76 3.09 -0.71
N LEU A 74 3.80 4.02 -1.68
CA LEU A 74 4.64 5.21 -1.55
C LEU A 74 4.34 5.99 -0.28
N ARG A 75 3.06 6.28 0.01
CA ARG A 75 2.68 7.03 1.20
C ARG A 75 3.02 6.30 2.49
N PHE A 76 2.86 4.98 2.50
CA PHE A 76 3.25 4.16 3.64
C PHE A 76 4.75 4.19 3.90
N HIS A 77 5.58 4.05 2.86
CA HIS A 77 7.04 4.13 3.00
C HIS A 77 7.51 5.53 3.41
N GLN A 78 6.91 6.60 2.88
CA GLN A 78 7.18 7.98 3.31
C GLN A 78 6.87 8.20 4.80
N PHE A 79 5.73 7.70 5.25
CA PHE A 79 5.38 7.70 6.67
C PHE A 79 6.42 6.92 7.51
N CYS A 80 6.79 5.72 7.06
CA CYS A 80 7.80 4.92 7.75
C CYS A 80 9.17 5.59 7.80
N ASP A 81 9.59 6.25 6.71
CA ASP A 81 10.85 7.01 6.68
C ASP A 81 10.80 8.19 7.66
N GLY A 82 9.68 8.92 7.71
CA GLY A 82 9.50 10.05 8.63
C GLY A 82 9.48 9.64 10.11
N GLU A 83 8.96 8.46 10.43
CA GLU A 83 8.94 7.88 11.78
C GLU A 83 10.20 7.07 12.12
N GLY A 84 11.16 6.94 11.18
CA GLY A 84 12.38 6.15 11.39
C GLY A 84 12.15 4.64 11.51
N ILE A 85 11.06 4.12 10.95
CA ILE A 85 10.71 2.69 10.98
C ILE A 85 11.61 1.93 10.00
N PRO A 86 12.41 0.94 10.46
CA PRO A 86 13.30 0.20 9.58
C PRO A 86 12.53 -0.66 8.58
N GLU A 87 13.10 -0.85 7.40
CA GLU A 87 12.61 -1.71 6.30
C GLU A 87 12.10 -3.08 6.76
N SER A 88 12.83 -3.75 7.66
CA SER A 88 12.48 -5.07 8.20
C SER A 88 11.21 -5.09 9.05
N SER A 89 10.74 -3.93 9.51
CA SER A 89 9.51 -3.79 10.30
C SER A 89 8.30 -3.33 9.46
N ARG A 90 8.50 -3.07 8.16
CA ARG A 90 7.46 -2.58 7.25
C ARG A 90 6.60 -3.71 6.67
N MET A 91 7.11 -4.95 6.66
CA MET A 91 6.39 -6.15 6.27
C MET A 91 6.84 -7.35 7.11
N PRO A 92 5.92 -8.09 7.76
CA PRO A 92 4.49 -7.81 7.86
C PRO A 92 4.22 -6.56 8.72
N ALA A 93 3.38 -5.65 8.23
CA ALA A 93 3.06 -4.42 8.94
C ALA A 93 2.19 -4.71 10.17
N SER A 94 2.65 -4.32 11.36
CA SER A 94 1.86 -4.50 12.58
C SER A 94 0.58 -3.65 12.57
N ARG A 95 -0.46 -4.08 13.29
CA ARG A 95 -1.68 -3.27 13.49
C ARG A 95 -1.40 -1.87 14.04
N TYR A 96 -0.33 -1.70 14.83
CA TYR A 96 0.05 -0.41 15.41
C TYR A 96 0.67 0.50 14.34
N LEU A 97 1.53 -0.05 13.48
CA LEU A 97 2.12 0.68 12.37
C LEU A 97 1.05 1.13 11.36
N LEU A 98 0.11 0.23 11.03
CA LEU A 98 -1.02 0.53 10.16
C LEU A 98 -1.95 1.60 10.77
N ALA A 99 -2.23 1.51 12.07
CA ALA A 99 -3.01 2.53 12.76
C ALA A 99 -2.28 3.88 12.81
N GLY A 100 -0.97 3.89 13.06
CA GLY A 100 -0.12 5.08 13.03
C GLY A 100 -0.14 5.75 11.66
N PHE A 101 -0.01 4.97 10.58
CA PHE A 101 -0.12 5.46 9.21
C PHE A 101 -1.47 6.14 8.95
N VAL A 102 -2.58 5.52 9.37
CA VAL A 102 -3.92 6.11 9.24
C VAL A 102 -4.05 7.39 10.07
N ALA A 103 -3.52 7.40 11.29
CA ALA A 103 -3.57 8.56 12.18
C ALA A 103 -2.75 9.74 11.64
N HIS A 104 -1.57 9.49 11.09
CA HIS A 104 -0.69 10.49 10.48
C HIS A 104 -1.37 11.28 9.36
N HIS A 105 -2.21 10.59 8.57
CA HIS A 105 -2.95 11.20 7.46
C HIS A 105 -4.39 11.60 7.81
N ALA A 106 -4.81 11.43 9.07
CA ALA A 106 -6.15 11.77 9.51
C ALA A 106 -6.42 13.27 9.34
N GLY A 107 -7.51 13.61 8.64
CA GLY A 107 -7.86 15.01 8.37
C GLY A 107 -7.02 15.71 7.31
N ALA A 108 -6.03 15.04 6.71
CA ALA A 108 -5.33 15.55 5.52
C ALA A 108 -5.96 15.04 4.22
N VAL A 109 -6.56 13.85 4.25
CA VAL A 109 -7.13 13.18 3.08
C VAL A 109 -8.52 12.60 3.38
N SER A 110 -9.26 12.27 2.33
CA SER A 110 -10.57 11.61 2.47
C SER A 110 -10.43 10.20 3.04
N GLY A 111 -11.46 9.72 3.73
CA GLY A 111 -11.52 8.32 4.19
C GLY A 111 -11.43 7.31 3.03
N GLY A 112 -12.00 7.66 1.86
CA GLY A 112 -11.89 6.85 0.65
C GLY A 112 -10.45 6.70 0.16
N THR A 113 -9.68 7.79 0.17
CA THR A 113 -8.25 7.81 -0.18
C THR A 113 -7.44 6.91 0.74
N LEU A 114 -7.61 7.04 2.06
CA LEU A 114 -6.96 6.19 3.05
C LEU A 114 -7.25 4.71 2.80
N SER A 115 -8.50 4.39 2.47
CA SER A 115 -8.84 3.00 2.19
C SER A 115 -8.29 2.48 0.88
N GLY A 116 -8.21 3.30 -0.17
CA GLY A 116 -7.49 2.92 -1.38
C GLY A 116 -6.01 2.63 -1.12
N TRP A 117 -5.36 3.43 -0.26
CA TRP A 117 -3.97 3.19 0.14
C TRP A 117 -3.80 1.89 0.93
N LEU A 118 -4.69 1.63 1.91
CA LEU A 118 -4.68 0.38 2.68
C LEU A 118 -4.96 -0.84 1.81
N THR A 119 -5.86 -0.75 0.82
CA THR A 119 -6.10 -1.83 -0.14
C THR A 119 -4.83 -2.14 -0.94
N GLY A 120 -4.09 -1.13 -1.37
CA GLY A 120 -2.80 -1.33 -2.04
C GLY A 120 -1.76 -2.00 -1.15
N LEU A 121 -1.73 -1.61 0.13
CA LEU A 121 -0.81 -2.20 1.10
C LEU A 121 -1.20 -3.65 1.44
N HIS A 122 -2.49 -3.96 1.52
CA HIS A 122 -3.01 -5.32 1.69
C HIS A 122 -2.64 -6.19 0.49
N ALA A 123 -2.88 -5.73 -0.73
CA ALA A 123 -2.49 -6.45 -1.94
C ALA A 123 -0.98 -6.73 -2.00
N TRP A 124 -0.14 -5.80 -1.51
CA TRP A 124 1.30 -6.03 -1.38
C TRP A 124 1.63 -7.11 -0.34
N HIS A 125 0.88 -7.21 0.75
CA HIS A 125 1.03 -8.30 1.72
C HIS A 125 0.60 -9.65 1.11
N ASP A 126 -0.52 -9.68 0.38
CA ASP A 126 -1.05 -10.90 -0.25
C ASP A 126 -0.05 -11.51 -1.24
N VAL A 127 0.52 -10.71 -2.16
CA VAL A 127 1.49 -11.21 -3.15
C VAL A 127 2.82 -11.64 -2.53
N ASN A 128 3.11 -11.19 -1.31
CA ASN A 128 4.33 -11.54 -0.58
C ASN A 128 4.05 -12.54 0.57
N ASP A 129 2.87 -13.18 0.57
CA ASP A 129 2.44 -14.16 1.57
C ASP A 129 2.69 -13.68 3.03
N ALA A 130 2.49 -12.38 3.25
CA ALA A 130 2.73 -11.73 4.53
C ALA A 130 1.42 -11.58 5.30
N PRO A 131 1.38 -11.89 6.62
CA PRO A 131 0.20 -11.68 7.43
C PRO A 131 -0.34 -10.24 7.36
N TRP A 132 -1.62 -10.10 7.05
CA TRP A 132 -2.30 -8.80 7.10
C TRP A 132 -2.93 -8.54 8.47
N HIS A 133 -2.67 -7.36 9.04
CA HIS A 133 -3.18 -6.97 10.35
C HIS A 133 -4.11 -5.74 10.31
N GLY A 134 -4.42 -5.23 9.12
CA GLY A 134 -5.25 -4.04 8.94
C GLY A 134 -6.74 -4.27 9.21
N ASP A 135 -7.20 -5.52 9.20
CA ASP A 135 -8.60 -5.86 9.48
C ASP A 135 -8.91 -5.92 10.99
N SER A 136 -7.91 -5.69 11.83
CA SER A 136 -8.09 -5.66 13.28
C SER A 136 -9.08 -4.56 13.71
N ARG A 137 -9.86 -4.84 14.77
CA ARG A 137 -10.78 -3.85 15.36
C ARG A 137 -10.08 -2.56 15.75
N PHE A 138 -8.81 -2.65 16.16
CA PHE A 138 -7.97 -1.51 16.51
C PHE A 138 -7.80 -0.55 15.32
N VAL A 139 -7.36 -1.06 14.16
CA VAL A 139 -7.19 -0.26 12.93
C VAL A 139 -8.53 0.29 12.44
N SER A 140 -9.58 -0.53 12.51
CA SER A 140 -10.94 -0.10 12.14
C SER A 140 -11.42 1.13 12.93
N LEU A 141 -11.25 1.14 14.26
CA LEU A 141 -11.65 2.28 15.10
C LEU A 141 -10.87 3.56 14.77
N VAL A 142 -9.57 3.45 14.50
CA VAL A 142 -8.72 4.57 14.10
C VAL A 142 -9.19 5.12 12.75
N ARG A 143 -9.46 4.24 11.78
CA ARG A 143 -9.97 4.63 10.45
C ARG A 143 -11.35 5.30 10.52
N THR A 144 -12.27 4.80 11.33
CA THR A 144 -13.56 5.45 11.56
C THR A 144 -13.37 6.86 12.12
N SER A 145 -12.47 7.03 13.08
CA SER A 145 -12.16 8.32 13.68
C SER A 145 -11.49 9.28 12.69
N ALA A 146 -10.54 8.80 11.89
CA ALA A 146 -9.87 9.57 10.85
C ALA A 146 -10.86 10.05 9.78
N SER A 147 -11.82 9.21 9.38
CA SER A 147 -12.83 9.55 8.37
C SER A 147 -13.78 10.65 8.83
N LYS A 148 -14.09 10.72 10.14
CA LYS A 148 -14.87 11.83 10.73
C LYS A 148 -14.12 13.15 10.77
N ARG A 149 -12.78 13.11 10.69
CA ARG A 149 -11.91 14.30 10.69
C ARG A 149 -11.54 14.76 9.28
N ALA A 150 -12.01 14.07 8.24
CA ALA A 150 -11.69 14.42 6.85
C ALA A 150 -12.06 15.89 6.56
N PRO A 151 -11.25 16.62 5.76
CA PRO A 151 -11.55 17.99 5.41
C PRO A 151 -12.93 18.13 4.78
N LEU A 152 -13.64 19.24 5.05
CA LEU A 152 -14.92 19.54 4.41
C LEU A 152 -14.84 19.53 2.88
N SER A 153 -13.69 19.91 2.31
CA SER A 153 -13.42 19.85 0.87
C SER A 153 -13.42 18.44 0.28
N CYS A 154 -13.28 17.40 1.12
CA CYS A 154 -13.33 16.00 0.71
C CYS A 154 -14.76 15.44 0.65
N HIS A 155 -15.73 16.15 1.21
CA HIS A 155 -17.13 15.75 1.17
C HIS A 155 -17.75 16.16 -0.17
N ARG A 156 -18.21 15.18 -0.94
CA ARG A 156 -18.97 15.44 -2.16
C ARG A 156 -20.31 16.05 -1.78
N ALA A 157 -20.69 17.17 -2.42
CA ALA A 157 -22.03 17.73 -2.28
C ALA A 157 -23.08 16.64 -2.57
N GLN A 158 -24.14 16.61 -1.76
CA GLN A 158 -25.24 15.66 -1.90
C GLN A 158 -25.81 15.82 -3.31
N ARG A 159 -25.93 14.72 -4.06
CA ARG A 159 -26.48 14.77 -5.42
C ARG A 159 -27.93 15.24 -5.33
N ALA A 160 -28.34 16.11 -6.25
CA ALA A 160 -29.73 16.52 -6.37
C ALA A 160 -30.63 15.27 -6.56
N PRO A 161 -31.86 15.29 -6.02
CA PRO A 161 -32.83 14.21 -6.24
C PRO A 161 -33.01 13.97 -7.74
N VAL A 162 -33.13 12.70 -8.14
CA VAL A 162 -33.49 12.37 -9.52
C VAL A 162 -34.99 12.68 -9.67
N THR A 163 -35.33 13.73 -10.40
CA THR A 163 -36.69 13.92 -10.92
C THR A 163 -36.91 12.89 -12.03
N ILE A 164 -37.89 12.01 -11.83
CA ILE A 164 -38.42 11.13 -12.87
C ILE A 164 -39.63 11.88 -13.42
N ASP A 165 -39.53 12.33 -14.68
CA ASP A 165 -40.68 12.82 -15.45
C ASP A 165 -41.50 11.64 -16.01
#